data_AF-A0A660A7E5-F1
#
_entry.id   AF-A0A660A7E5-F1
#
_cell.length_a   1.000
_cell.length_b   1.000
_cell.length_c   1.000
_cell.angle_alpha   90.00
_cell.angle_beta   90.00
_cell.angle_gamma   90.00
#
_symmetry.space_group_name_H-M   'P 1'
#
loop_
_entity.id
_entity.type
_entity.pdbx_description
1 polymer ?
#
loop_
_entity_poly.entity_id
_entity_poly.type
_entity_poly.pdbx_seq_one_letter_code
_entity_poly.pdbx_strand_id
1 'polypeptide(L)'
;VLRKERKGEYLGATVQVIPHITDALKEKIKRAATTTDSDVIITEVGGTVGDIESLPFLEALRQMKADVGAENVMYIHTTLLPYLKAAGEMKTKPTQHSVKELRGLGIQPNMLVIRTEKPAGQNIKNKLAQFCDVAP
;
A
#
# COMPACT_ATOMS: atom_id res chain seq x y z
N VAL A 1 -19.84 6.09 7.01
CA VAL A 1 -20.12 7.20 6.08
C VAL A 1 -21.60 7.31 5.72
N LEU A 2 -22.23 6.31 5.10
CA LEU A 2 -23.66 6.36 4.72
C LEU A 2 -24.62 6.73 5.86
N ARG A 3 -24.41 6.19 7.07
CA ARG A 3 -25.25 6.55 8.23
C ARG A 3 -25.10 8.02 8.65
N LYS A 4 -23.91 8.60 8.50
CA LYS A 4 -23.65 10.03 8.79
C LYS A 4 -24.36 10.93 7.78
N GLU A 5 -24.31 10.52 6.51
CA GLU A 5 -25.03 11.16 5.41
C GLU A 5 -26.54 11.19 5.66
N ARG A 6 -27.15 10.03 5.94
CA ARG A 6 -28.60 9.94 6.24
C ARG A 6 -29.05 10.72 7.48
N LYS A 7 -28.13 11.09 8.37
CA LYS A 7 -28.40 11.92 9.55
C LYS A 7 -28.22 13.41 9.29
N GLY A 8 -27.76 13.80 8.10
CA GLY A 8 -27.46 15.20 7.78
C GLY A 8 -26.13 15.71 8.34
N GLU A 9 -25.23 14.83 8.80
CA GLU A 9 -23.93 15.26 9.38
C GLU A 9 -23.01 15.93 8.35
N TYR A 10 -23.27 15.76 7.04
CA TYR A 10 -22.56 16.45 5.95
C TYR A 10 -23.30 17.71 5.45
N LEU A 11 -24.31 18.21 6.20
CA LEU A 11 -25.01 19.47 5.92
C LEU A 11 -25.62 19.56 4.49
N GLY A 12 -26.06 18.43 3.94
CA GLY A 12 -26.62 18.36 2.58
C GLY A 12 -25.58 18.38 1.45
N ALA A 13 -24.28 18.34 1.77
CA ALA A 13 -23.23 18.21 0.78
C ALA A 13 -23.18 16.82 0.14
N THR A 14 -22.73 16.76 -1.12
CA THR A 14 -22.55 15.49 -1.85
C THR A 14 -21.47 14.65 -1.21
N VAL A 15 -21.82 13.43 -0.78
CA VAL A 15 -20.85 12.46 -0.29
C VAL A 15 -20.12 11.80 -1.45
N GLN A 16 -18.80 11.78 -1.35
CA GLN A 16 -17.86 11.32 -2.38
C GLN A 16 -16.83 10.37 -1.78
N VAL A 17 -16.15 9.57 -2.62
CA VAL A 17 -15.05 8.71 -2.17
C VAL A 17 -13.93 9.53 -1.55
N ILE A 18 -13.48 10.57 -2.25
CA ILE A 18 -12.56 11.58 -1.72
C ILE A 18 -13.39 12.84 -1.47
N PRO A 19 -13.37 13.45 -0.26
CA PRO A 19 -12.58 13.04 0.89
C PRO A 19 -13.32 12.09 1.86
N HIS A 20 -14.64 11.93 1.75
CA HIS A 20 -15.44 11.35 2.84
C HIS A 20 -15.15 9.89 3.18
N ILE A 21 -14.84 9.03 2.20
CA ILE A 21 -14.45 7.64 2.45
C ILE A 21 -12.99 7.58 2.90
N THR A 22 -12.09 8.30 2.23
CA THR A 22 -10.66 8.32 2.57
C THR A 22 -10.41 8.85 3.98
N ASP A 23 -11.11 9.92 4.38
CA ASP A 23 -11.04 10.46 5.73
C ASP A 23 -11.58 9.47 6.77
N ALA A 24 -12.69 8.79 6.48
CA ALA A 24 -13.20 7.76 7.38
C ALA A 24 -12.21 6.59 7.57
N LEU A 25 -11.43 6.24 6.54
CA LEU A 25 -10.36 5.24 6.64
C LEU A 25 -9.17 5.77 7.45
N LYS A 26 -8.71 7.00 7.18
CA LYS A 26 -7.63 7.65 7.95
C LYS A 26 -7.98 7.75 9.44
N GLU A 27 -9.19 8.18 9.77
CA GLU A 27 -9.67 8.26 11.15
C GLU A 27 -9.72 6.89 11.83
N LYS A 28 -10.05 5.82 11.10
CA LYS A 28 -10.02 4.46 11.65
C LYS A 28 -8.60 4.02 12.02
N ILE A 29 -7.61 4.34 11.18
CA ILE A 29 -6.19 4.04 11.45
C ILE A 29 -5.70 4.86 12.66
N LYS A 30 -5.96 6.18 12.69
CA LYS A 30 -5.58 7.05 13.81
C LYS A 30 -6.21 6.62 15.13
N ARG A 31 -7.48 6.19 15.10
CA ARG A 31 -8.18 5.69 16.29
C ARG A 31 -7.56 4.42 16.85
N ALA A 32 -7.01 3.55 16.01
CA ALA A 32 -6.30 2.36 16.49
C ALA A 32 -5.11 2.78 17.37
N ALA A 33 -4.30 3.72 16.90
CA ALA A 33 -3.16 4.27 17.65
C ALA A 33 -3.56 4.81 19.03
N THR A 34 -4.63 5.62 19.10
CA THR A 34 -5.05 6.23 20.37
C THR A 34 -5.73 5.25 21.33
N THR A 35 -6.37 4.20 20.82
CA THR A 35 -7.08 3.22 21.67
C THR A 35 -6.13 2.22 22.30
N THR A 36 -5.01 1.91 21.63
CA THR A 36 -4.04 0.92 22.10
C THR A 36 -2.77 1.53 22.69
N ASP A 37 -2.68 2.88 22.75
CA ASP A 37 -1.49 3.62 23.22
C ASP A 37 -0.19 3.07 22.62
N SER A 38 -0.19 2.90 21.28
CA SER A 38 0.87 2.19 20.57
C SER A 38 1.79 3.14 19.82
N ASP A 39 3.10 2.90 19.92
CA ASP A 39 4.12 3.66 19.19
C ASP A 39 4.06 3.42 17.67
N VAL A 40 3.68 2.21 17.25
CA VAL A 40 3.65 1.78 15.85
C VAL A 40 2.35 1.05 15.55
N ILE A 41 1.69 1.43 14.45
CA ILE A 41 0.51 0.74 13.92
C ILE A 41 0.85 0.11 12.57
N ILE A 42 0.67 -1.20 12.47
CA ILE A 42 0.78 -1.96 11.23
C ILE A 42 -0.62 -2.12 10.65
N THR A 43 -0.87 -1.50 9.49
CA THR A 43 -2.14 -1.63 8.77
C THR A 43 -1.94 -2.48 7.53
N GLU A 44 -2.49 -3.69 7.53
CA GLU A 44 -2.60 -4.51 6.33
C GLU A 44 -3.74 -4.00 5.44
N VAL A 45 -3.44 -3.79 4.15
CA VAL A 45 -4.46 -3.53 3.13
C VAL A 45 -4.70 -4.82 2.36
N GLY A 46 -5.88 -5.39 2.52
CA GLY A 46 -6.31 -6.53 1.73
C GLY A 46 -6.49 -6.19 0.24
N GLY A 47 -6.54 -7.22 -0.59
CA GLY A 47 -6.62 -7.10 -2.05
C GLY A 47 -5.25 -7.02 -2.72
N THR A 48 -5.24 -6.76 -4.03
CA THR A 48 -3.99 -6.59 -4.80
C THR A 48 -3.90 -5.16 -5.34
N VAL A 49 -2.69 -4.62 -5.40
CA VAL A 49 -2.44 -3.33 -6.06
C VAL A 49 -2.76 -3.47 -7.54
N GLY A 50 -3.62 -2.58 -8.05
CA GLY A 50 -4.18 -2.63 -9.40
C GLY A 50 -5.68 -2.95 -9.42
N ASP A 51 -6.21 -3.54 -8.34
CA ASP A 51 -7.64 -3.82 -8.23
C ASP A 51 -8.43 -2.56 -7.88
N ILE A 52 -9.61 -2.40 -8.49
CA ILE A 52 -10.50 -1.23 -8.27
C ILE A 52 -10.93 -1.13 -6.80
N GLU A 53 -11.13 -2.27 -6.14
CA GLU A 53 -11.55 -2.36 -4.74
C GLU A 53 -10.52 -1.76 -3.77
N SER A 54 -9.23 -1.80 -4.14
CA SER A 54 -8.12 -1.31 -3.32
C SER A 54 -7.94 0.21 -3.39
N LEU A 55 -8.47 0.88 -4.42
CA LEU A 55 -8.18 2.30 -4.70
C LEU A 55 -8.52 3.25 -3.53
N PRO A 56 -9.68 3.14 -2.85
CA PRO A 56 -9.98 4.02 -1.72
C PRO A 56 -9.00 3.86 -0.56
N PHE A 57 -8.51 2.64 -0.32
CA PHE A 57 -7.54 2.37 0.75
C PHE A 57 -6.16 2.93 0.40
N LEU A 58 -5.70 2.72 -0.82
CA LEU A 58 -4.41 3.23 -1.29
C LEU A 58 -4.40 4.76 -1.30
N GLU A 59 -5.48 5.41 -1.75
CA GLU A 59 -5.59 6.87 -1.69
C GLU A 59 -5.61 7.40 -0.25
N ALA A 60 -6.31 6.73 0.67
CA ALA A 60 -6.29 7.10 2.08
C ALA A 60 -4.88 7.02 2.68
N LEU A 61 -4.12 5.95 2.37
CA LEU A 61 -2.73 5.80 2.80
C LEU A 61 -1.79 6.83 2.17
N ARG A 62 -2.01 7.19 0.90
CA ARG A 62 -1.25 8.23 0.21
C ARG A 62 -1.46 9.59 0.87
N GLN A 63 -2.72 9.95 1.17
CA GLN A 63 -3.05 11.18 1.90
C GLN A 63 -2.52 11.15 3.33
N MET A 64 -2.58 10.00 4.02
CA MET A 64 -2.11 9.87 5.40
C MET A 64 -0.64 10.28 5.54
N LYS A 65 0.22 9.94 4.58
CA LYS A 65 1.62 10.39 4.56
C LYS A 65 1.77 11.92 4.50
N ALA A 66 0.87 12.61 3.80
CA ALA A 66 0.85 14.07 3.80
C ALA A 66 0.33 14.62 5.13
N ASP A 67 -0.66 13.96 5.74
CA ASP A 67 -1.25 14.40 7.01
C ASP A 67 -0.29 14.26 8.21
N VAL A 68 0.52 13.19 8.26
CA VAL A 68 1.37 12.88 9.44
C VAL A 68 2.86 13.06 9.21
N GLY A 69 3.31 13.37 7.99
CA GLY A 69 4.72 13.49 7.65
C GLY A 69 5.33 12.19 7.09
N ALA A 70 6.32 12.34 6.21
CA ALA A 70 6.93 11.22 5.51
C ALA A 70 7.79 10.33 6.42
N GLU A 71 8.28 10.88 7.51
CA GLU A 71 9.07 10.23 8.56
C GLU A 71 8.22 9.31 9.45
N ASN A 72 6.89 9.51 9.48
CA ASN A 72 5.95 8.76 10.30
C ASN A 72 5.19 7.68 9.51
N VAL A 73 5.55 7.43 8.24
CA VAL A 73 4.90 6.44 7.38
C VAL A 73 5.92 5.59 6.63
N MET A 74 5.77 4.28 6.75
CA MET A 74 6.54 3.29 5.99
C MET A 74 5.61 2.41 5.16
N TYR A 75 5.89 2.31 3.86
CA TYR A 75 5.17 1.41 2.96
C TYR A 75 5.98 0.14 2.71
N ILE A 76 5.36 -1.00 3.03
CA ILE A 76 5.91 -2.34 2.77
C ILE A 76 5.08 -2.98 1.66
N HIS A 77 5.69 -3.25 0.51
CA HIS A 77 5.00 -3.85 -0.62
C HIS A 77 5.39 -5.33 -0.78
N THR A 78 4.39 -6.21 -0.69
CA THR A 78 4.61 -7.65 -0.77
C THR A 78 4.34 -8.14 -2.19
N THR A 79 5.34 -8.73 -2.84
CA THR A 79 5.25 -9.21 -4.22
C THR A 79 5.57 -10.69 -4.36
N LEU A 80 5.25 -11.27 -5.52
CA LEU A 80 5.61 -12.64 -5.87
C LEU A 80 6.74 -12.64 -6.91
N LEU A 81 7.78 -13.40 -6.65
CA LEU A 81 8.86 -13.71 -7.59
C LEU A 81 8.68 -15.17 -8.06
N PRO A 82 7.94 -15.40 -9.16
CA PRO A 82 7.63 -16.75 -9.61
C PRO A 82 8.88 -17.45 -10.15
N TYR A 83 8.98 -18.74 -9.87
CA TYR A 83 10.00 -19.64 -10.38
C TYR A 83 9.42 -20.46 -11.55
N LEU A 84 9.97 -20.29 -12.75
CA LEU A 84 9.55 -21.04 -13.93
C LEU A 84 10.30 -22.37 -13.99
N LYS A 85 9.63 -23.46 -13.56
CA LYS A 85 10.23 -24.80 -13.49
C LYS A 85 10.82 -25.27 -14.83
N ALA A 86 10.16 -24.96 -15.95
CA ALA A 86 10.61 -25.34 -17.29
C ALA A 86 11.94 -24.66 -17.71
N ALA A 87 12.21 -23.45 -17.23
CA ALA A 87 13.41 -22.68 -17.59
C ALA A 87 14.44 -22.61 -16.44
N GLY A 88 14.09 -23.09 -15.25
CA GLY A 88 14.99 -23.09 -14.09
C GLY A 88 15.28 -21.70 -13.50
N GLU A 89 14.45 -20.70 -13.79
CA GLU A 89 14.76 -19.29 -13.49
C GLU A 89 13.63 -18.56 -12.75
N MET A 90 14.01 -17.54 -11.98
CA MET A 90 13.08 -16.61 -11.33
C MET A 90 12.81 -15.41 -12.23
N LYS A 91 11.55 -14.97 -12.31
CA LYS A 91 11.16 -13.81 -13.12
C LYS A 91 10.86 -12.59 -12.25
N THR A 92 11.69 -11.54 -12.38
CA THR A 92 11.54 -10.29 -11.64
C THR A 92 10.46 -9.35 -12.20
N LYS A 93 10.07 -9.50 -13.47
CA LYS A 93 9.11 -8.61 -14.14
C LYS A 93 7.79 -8.41 -13.37
N PRO A 94 7.12 -9.46 -12.83
CA PRO A 94 5.88 -9.25 -12.08
C PRO A 94 6.03 -8.31 -10.89
N THR A 95 7.15 -8.40 -10.15
CA THR A 95 7.45 -7.46 -9.06
C THR A 95 7.65 -6.03 -9.59
N GLN A 96 8.38 -5.88 -10.70
CA GLN A 96 8.62 -4.56 -11.31
C GLN A 96 7.33 -3.88 -11.77
N HIS A 97 6.41 -4.64 -12.40
CA HIS A 97 5.10 -4.14 -12.80
C HIS A 97 4.23 -3.79 -11.59
N SER A 98 4.21 -4.63 -10.56
CA SER A 98 3.45 -4.34 -9.34
C SER A 98 3.94 -3.06 -8.64
N VAL A 99 5.26 -2.84 -8.56
CA VAL A 99 5.82 -1.59 -8.01
C VAL A 99 5.50 -0.39 -8.90
N LYS A 100 5.55 -0.55 -10.23
CA LYS A 100 5.15 0.52 -11.16
C LYS A 100 3.70 0.96 -10.91
N GLU A 101 2.79 0.01 -10.71
CA GLU A 101 1.38 0.30 -10.49
C GLU A 101 1.16 0.97 -9.13
N LEU A 102 1.85 0.52 -8.08
CA LEU A 102 1.82 1.19 -6.77
C LEU A 102 2.31 2.65 -6.86
N ARG A 103 3.41 2.88 -7.59
CA ARG A 103 3.95 4.23 -7.82
C ARG A 103 3.03 5.10 -8.66
N GLY A 104 2.30 4.51 -9.62
CA GLY A 104 1.27 5.20 -10.40
C GLY A 104 0.13 5.74 -9.53
N LEU A 105 -0.11 5.14 -8.37
CA LEU A 105 -1.05 5.61 -7.36
C LEU A 105 -0.41 6.58 -6.34
N GLY A 106 0.81 7.05 -6.59
CA GLY A 106 1.51 8.02 -5.76
C GLY A 106 2.18 7.43 -4.52
N ILE A 107 2.37 6.11 -4.44
CA ILE A 107 3.00 5.44 -3.30
C ILE A 107 4.35 4.86 -3.72
N GLN A 108 5.44 5.37 -3.13
CA GLN A 108 6.78 4.78 -3.26
C GLN A 108 6.99 3.78 -2.12
N PRO A 109 7.20 2.48 -2.41
CA PRO A 109 7.50 1.51 -1.35
C PRO A 109 8.85 1.82 -0.70
N ASN A 110 8.92 1.71 0.63
CA ASN A 110 10.16 1.80 1.39
C ASN A 110 10.87 0.43 1.45
N MET A 111 10.09 -0.66 1.41
CA MET A 111 10.59 -2.03 1.51
C MET A 111 9.80 -2.96 0.59
N LEU A 112 10.49 -3.94 0.01
CA LEU A 112 9.87 -5.04 -0.74
C LEU A 112 9.98 -6.34 0.04
N VAL A 113 8.84 -7.01 0.24
CA VAL A 113 8.79 -8.38 0.74
C VAL A 113 8.58 -9.31 -0.44
N ILE A 114 9.62 -10.05 -0.81
CA ILE A 114 9.61 -10.90 -1.99
C ILE A 114 9.26 -12.34 -1.59
N ARG A 115 8.06 -12.79 -1.96
CA ARG A 115 7.64 -14.19 -1.79
C ARG A 115 8.15 -15.03 -2.94
N THR A 116 8.73 -16.19 -2.67
CA THR A 116 9.28 -17.07 -3.70
C THR A 116 9.41 -18.53 -3.22
N GLU A 117 9.37 -19.49 -4.15
CA GLU A 117 9.52 -20.94 -3.89
C GLU A 117 10.98 -21.33 -3.60
N LYS A 118 11.94 -20.58 -4.16
CA LYS A 118 13.38 -20.87 -4.00
C LYS A 118 14.13 -19.65 -3.46
N PRO A 119 15.26 -19.83 -2.75
CA PRO A 119 16.04 -18.70 -2.25
C PRO A 119 16.50 -17.76 -3.37
N ALA A 120 16.18 -16.47 -3.27
CA ALA A 120 16.63 -15.46 -4.22
C ALA A 120 18.06 -14.99 -3.87
N GLY A 121 19.00 -15.18 -4.81
CA GLY A 121 20.39 -14.74 -4.65
C GLY A 121 20.54 -13.21 -4.69
N GLN A 122 21.69 -12.70 -4.23
CA GLN A 122 21.93 -11.26 -4.11
C GLN A 122 21.80 -10.51 -5.45
N ASN A 123 22.19 -11.13 -6.56
CA ASN A 123 22.06 -10.54 -7.89
C ASN A 123 20.60 -10.19 -8.24
N ILE A 124 19.64 -11.04 -7.83
CA ILE A 124 18.21 -10.79 -8.05
C ILE A 124 17.72 -9.63 -7.18
N LYS A 125 18.16 -9.59 -5.91
CA LYS A 125 17.83 -8.51 -4.98
C LYS A 125 18.36 -7.17 -5.48
N ASN A 126 19.64 -7.10 -5.88
CA ASN A 126 20.25 -5.91 -6.45
C ASN A 126 19.52 -5.43 -7.72
N LYS A 127 19.10 -6.37 -8.58
CA LYS A 127 18.30 -6.06 -9.75
C LYS A 127 16.94 -5.46 -9.36
N LEU A 128 16.23 -6.08 -8.40
CA LEU A 128 14.95 -5.55 -7.93
C LEU A 128 15.10 -4.18 -7.28
N ALA A 129 16.11 -3.98 -6.43
CA ALA A 129 16.47 -2.70 -5.82
C ALA A 129 16.63 -1.60 -6.89
N GLN A 130 17.43 -1.89 -7.93
CA GLN A 130 17.67 -0.95 -9.03
C GLN A 130 16.40 -0.65 -9.85
N PHE A 131 15.62 -1.66 -10.23
CA PHE A 131 14.42 -1.46 -11.06
C PHE A 131 13.24 -0.83 -10.30
N CYS A 132 13.16 -1.07 -8.99
CA CYS A 132 12.05 -0.62 -8.15
C CYS A 132 12.36 0.67 -7.39
N ASP A 133 13.61 1.15 -7.45
CA ASP A 133 14.10 2.33 -6.72
C ASP A 133 13.92 2.16 -5.20
N VAL A 134 14.44 1.06 -4.68
CA VAL A 134 14.42 0.70 -3.26
C VAL A 134 15.84 0.33 -2.83
N ALA A 135 16.20 0.59 -1.58
CA ALA A 135 17.52 0.23 -1.05
C ALA A 135 17.78 -1.30 -1.12
N PRO A 136 19.03 -1.75 -1.36
CA PRO A 136 19.39 -3.17 -1.51
C PRO A 136 19.27 -4.02 -0.24
#